data_AF-A0A3D1RI16-F1
#
_entry.id   AF-A0A3D1RI16-F1
#
_cell.length_a   1.000
_cell.length_b   1.000
_cell.length_c   1.000
_cell.angle_alpha   90.00
_cell.angle_beta   90.00
_cell.angle_gamma   90.00
#
_symmetry.space_group_name_H-M   'P 1'
#
loop_
_entity.id
_entity.type
_entity.pdbx_description
1 polymer ?
#
loop_
_entity_poly.entity_id
_entity_poly.type
_entity_poly.pdbx_seq_one_letter_code
_entity_poly.pdbx_strand_id
1 'polypeptide(L)'
;MDITENIENIIEEPIHGRKFYTDDNIITLKRKLIEIYERINLEKLEEKDIIKYIGDFVKNNVKYKKSYFDSFTGKVEKFDYSDVKYRTAYGALVEGEAMCAGYAEAIRILLSLYNIKSFTILSKLPLERKKLLHYVVAIKCNCDGEYIILDPESEQYCEKNKIDYEEYKEKCIYMLSDKIFTNNVLGKDGAGMLAEEY
;
A
#
# COMPACT_ATOMS: atom_id res chain seq x y z
N MET A 1 0.25 15.39 -18.45
CA MET A 1 -0.72 14.74 -17.56
C MET A 1 -0.53 15.39 -16.21
N ASP A 2 -1.58 15.98 -15.66
CA ASP A 2 -1.50 16.73 -14.40
C ASP A 2 -1.16 15.75 -13.26
N ILE A 3 -0.22 16.10 -12.38
CA ILE A 3 0.15 15.26 -11.21
C ILE A 3 -1.10 14.91 -10.38
N THR A 4 -2.07 15.83 -10.34
CA THR A 4 -3.36 15.66 -9.67
C THR A 4 -4.21 14.56 -10.30
N GLU A 5 -4.14 14.39 -11.62
CA GLU A 5 -4.90 13.39 -12.38
C GLU A 5 -4.40 11.97 -12.07
N ASN A 6 -3.09 11.79 -11.91
CA ASN A 6 -2.50 10.50 -11.53
C ASN A 6 -2.92 10.03 -10.13
N ILE A 7 -3.00 10.97 -9.18
CA ILE A 7 -3.39 10.67 -7.79
C ILE A 7 -4.84 10.18 -7.76
N GLU A 8 -5.76 10.92 -8.38
CA GLU A 8 -7.17 10.55 -8.45
C GLU A 8 -7.35 9.20 -9.17
N ASN A 9 -6.65 8.99 -10.28
CA ASN A 9 -6.71 7.71 -11.00
C ASN A 9 -6.33 6.52 -10.12
N ILE A 10 -5.29 6.64 -9.28
CA ILE A 10 -4.89 5.57 -8.34
C ILE A 10 -5.96 5.34 -7.28
N ILE A 11 -6.53 6.42 -6.70
CA ILE A 11 -7.58 6.34 -5.67
C ILE A 11 -8.86 5.70 -6.22
N GLU A 12 -9.21 6.01 -7.47
CA GLU A 12 -10.40 5.49 -8.15
C GLU A 12 -10.24 4.03 -8.60
N GLU A 13 -9.04 3.45 -8.57
CA GLU A 13 -8.87 2.04 -8.92
C GLU A 13 -9.68 1.14 -7.97
N PRO A 14 -10.42 0.13 -8.50
CA PRO A 14 -11.29 -0.71 -7.67
C PRO A 14 -10.59 -1.43 -6.52
N ILE A 15 -9.29 -1.72 -6.64
CA ILE A 15 -8.47 -2.35 -5.59
C ILE A 15 -8.27 -1.43 -4.38
N HIS A 16 -8.21 -0.12 -4.60
CA HIS A 16 -8.07 0.89 -3.54
C HIS A 16 -9.42 1.42 -3.12
N GLY A 17 -10.17 1.99 -4.06
CA GLY A 17 -11.56 2.38 -3.94
C GLY A 17 -11.78 3.75 -3.28
N ARG A 18 -12.18 4.74 -4.08
CA ARG A 18 -12.58 6.09 -3.65
C ARG A 18 -13.56 6.14 -2.47
N LYS A 19 -14.40 5.11 -2.32
CA LYS A 19 -15.42 4.99 -1.26
C LYS A 19 -14.86 5.00 0.17
N PHE A 20 -13.56 4.82 0.35
CA PHE A 20 -12.90 4.84 1.66
C PHE A 20 -12.30 6.20 2.02
N TYR A 21 -12.51 7.19 1.17
CA TYR A 21 -12.13 8.57 1.39
C TYR A 21 -13.36 9.44 1.61
N THR A 22 -13.26 10.39 2.54
CA THR A 22 -14.06 11.62 2.49
C THR A 22 -13.39 12.64 1.57
N ASP A 23 -14.13 13.64 1.11
CA ASP A 23 -13.57 14.75 0.32
C ASP A 23 -12.48 15.50 1.11
N ASP A 24 -12.68 15.70 2.40
CA ASP A 24 -11.70 16.30 3.31
C ASP A 24 -10.42 15.47 3.43
N ASN A 25 -10.53 14.13 3.42
CA ASN A 25 -9.36 13.25 3.40
C ASN A 25 -8.53 13.48 2.13
N ILE A 26 -9.17 13.59 0.96
CA ILE A 26 -8.46 13.80 -0.31
C ILE A 26 -7.80 15.18 -0.34
N ILE A 27 -8.51 16.22 0.08
CA ILE A 27 -7.95 17.58 0.13
C ILE A 27 -6.72 17.61 1.06
N THR A 28 -6.82 16.98 2.22
CA THR A 28 -5.71 16.92 3.18
C THR A 28 -4.55 16.08 2.66
N LEU A 29 -4.83 14.94 2.02
CA LEU A 29 -3.81 14.10 1.39
C LEU A 29 -3.05 14.87 0.30
N LYS A 30 -3.76 15.59 -0.59
CA LYS A 30 -3.13 16.39 -1.65
C LYS A 30 -2.19 17.45 -1.07
N ARG A 31 -2.61 18.16 -0.01
CA ARG A 31 -1.72 19.11 0.69
C ARG A 31 -0.51 18.41 1.28
N LYS A 32 -0.70 17.25 1.91
CA LYS A 32 0.40 16.48 2.49
C LYS A 32 1.40 16.00 1.44
N LEU A 33 0.92 15.63 0.25
CA LEU A 33 1.77 15.21 -0.86
C LEU A 33 2.65 16.36 -1.37
N ILE A 34 2.11 17.58 -1.45
CA ILE A 34 2.90 18.77 -1.80
C ILE A 34 4.02 18.98 -0.77
N GLU A 35 3.69 18.93 0.53
CA GLU A 35 4.71 19.04 1.60
C GLU A 35 5.80 17.98 1.49
N ILE A 36 5.41 16.72 1.24
CA ILE A 36 6.36 15.61 1.09
C ILE A 36 7.23 15.83 -0.13
N TYR A 37 6.64 16.15 -1.29
CA TYR A 37 7.33 16.36 -2.56
C TYR A 37 8.41 17.45 -2.44
N GLU A 38 8.03 18.61 -1.92
CA GLU A 38 8.94 19.74 -1.71
C GLU A 38 10.07 19.41 -0.73
N ARG A 39 9.78 18.60 0.31
CA ARG A 39 10.76 18.19 1.31
C ARG A 39 11.80 17.21 0.78
N ILE A 40 11.39 16.20 0.00
CA ILE A 40 12.28 15.11 -0.41
C ILE A 40 13.02 15.40 -1.72
N ASN A 41 12.41 16.16 -2.65
CA ASN A 41 12.99 16.67 -3.89
C ASN A 41 13.93 15.69 -4.63
N LEU A 42 13.37 14.62 -5.20
CA LEU A 42 14.15 13.53 -5.81
C LEU A 42 14.38 13.68 -7.33
N GLU A 43 14.03 14.82 -7.94
CA GLU A 43 14.01 15.01 -9.40
C GLU A 43 15.36 14.77 -10.11
N LYS A 44 16.46 14.85 -9.37
CA LYS A 44 17.83 14.68 -9.90
C LYS A 44 18.40 13.26 -9.69
N LEU A 45 17.64 12.37 -9.08
CA LEU A 45 18.06 11.00 -8.82
C LEU A 45 17.68 10.07 -9.96
N GLU A 46 18.41 8.97 -10.09
CA GLU A 46 18.06 7.89 -11.01
C GLU A 46 16.79 7.15 -10.55
N GLU A 47 16.05 6.56 -11.49
CA GLU A 47 14.77 5.87 -11.22
C GLU A 47 14.89 4.83 -10.08
N LYS A 48 15.97 4.03 -10.07
CA LYS A 48 16.22 3.02 -9.02
C LYS A 48 16.43 3.65 -7.64
N ASP A 49 17.08 4.81 -7.57
CA ASP A 49 17.32 5.53 -6.31
C ASP A 49 16.03 6.19 -5.79
N ILE A 50 15.19 6.72 -6.68
CA ILE A 50 13.86 7.24 -6.34
C ILE A 50 12.99 6.13 -5.74
N ILE A 51 12.95 4.96 -6.41
CA ILE A 51 12.18 3.79 -5.96
C ILE A 51 12.62 3.37 -4.55
N LYS A 52 13.93 3.24 -4.35
CA LYS A 52 14.50 2.87 -3.05
C LYS A 52 14.14 3.90 -1.98
N TYR A 53 14.34 5.19 -2.27
CA TYR A 53 14.05 6.27 -1.33
C TYR A 53 12.58 6.28 -0.91
N ILE A 54 11.64 6.12 -1.86
CA ILE A 54 10.21 6.09 -1.55
C ILE A 54 9.85 4.88 -0.70
N GLY A 55 10.40 3.70 -1.02
CA GLY A 55 10.23 2.50 -0.20
C GLY A 55 10.68 2.73 1.24
N ASP A 56 11.91 3.23 1.42
CA ASP A 56 12.49 3.56 2.73
C ASP A 56 11.71 4.66 3.45
N PHE A 57 11.23 5.68 2.73
CA PHE A 57 10.45 6.77 3.30
C PHE A 57 9.15 6.23 3.90
N VAL A 58 8.38 5.44 3.16
CA VAL A 58 7.14 4.85 3.66
C VAL A 58 7.43 3.89 4.80
N LYS A 59 8.46 3.04 4.67
CA LYS A 59 8.93 2.12 5.73
C LYS A 59 9.22 2.85 7.04
N ASN A 60 9.84 4.03 6.98
CA ASN A 60 10.27 4.75 8.17
C ASN A 60 9.20 5.69 8.76
N ASN A 61 8.18 6.07 7.97
CA ASN A 61 7.18 7.05 8.38
C ASN A 61 5.78 6.48 8.61
N VAL A 62 5.52 5.23 8.21
CA VAL A 62 4.21 4.58 8.36
C VAL A 62 4.32 3.40 9.30
N LYS A 63 3.38 3.28 10.25
CA LYS A 63 3.28 2.15 11.17
C LYS A 63 2.12 1.23 10.81
N TYR A 64 2.30 -0.07 11.03
CA TYR A 64 1.25 -1.03 10.80
C TYR A 64 0.10 -0.84 11.80
N LYS A 65 -1.12 -0.58 11.28
CA LYS A 65 -2.34 -0.38 12.08
C LYS A 65 -2.87 -1.73 12.57
N LYS A 66 -2.21 -2.31 13.58
CA LYS A 66 -2.56 -3.64 14.11
C LYS A 66 -4.01 -3.78 14.57
N SER A 67 -4.59 -2.74 15.19
CA SER A 67 -5.97 -2.77 15.69
C SER A 67 -6.99 -3.02 14.57
N TYR A 68 -6.72 -2.51 13.37
CA TYR A 68 -7.55 -2.74 12.19
C TYR A 68 -7.65 -4.24 11.88
N PHE A 69 -6.52 -4.94 11.90
CA PHE A 69 -6.47 -6.39 11.67
C PHE A 69 -7.05 -7.20 12.83
N ASP A 70 -6.87 -6.75 14.08
CA ASP A 70 -7.37 -7.46 15.26
C ASP A 70 -8.91 -7.61 15.20
N SER A 71 -9.63 -6.62 14.66
CA SER A 71 -11.07 -6.67 14.36
C SER A 71 -11.47 -7.80 13.40
N PHE A 72 -10.60 -8.15 12.44
CA PHE A 72 -10.87 -9.22 11.47
C PHE A 72 -10.41 -10.60 11.95
N THR A 73 -9.52 -10.65 12.94
CA THR A 73 -9.13 -11.92 13.59
C THR A 73 -10.08 -12.35 14.71
N GLY A 74 -11.19 -11.63 14.90
CA GLY A 74 -12.17 -11.93 15.96
C GLY A 74 -11.69 -11.58 17.37
N LYS A 75 -10.62 -10.78 17.50
CA LYS A 75 -10.15 -10.28 18.81
C LYS A 75 -10.94 -9.07 19.29
N VAL A 76 -11.68 -8.40 18.40
CA VAL A 76 -12.60 -7.31 18.70
C VAL A 76 -13.96 -7.68 18.12
N GLU A 77 -15.04 -7.44 18.87
CA GLU A 77 -16.40 -7.85 18.49
C GLU A 77 -16.99 -7.06 17.32
N LYS A 78 -16.53 -5.83 17.09
CA LYS A 78 -17.03 -4.93 16.04
C LYS A 78 -15.91 -4.13 15.43
N PHE A 79 -15.98 -3.95 14.11
CA PHE A 79 -15.10 -3.05 13.37
C PHE A 79 -15.58 -1.60 13.55
N ASP A 80 -14.66 -0.69 13.88
CA ASP A 80 -14.93 0.74 13.89
C ASP A 80 -14.83 1.29 12.46
N TYR A 81 -15.95 1.71 11.89
CA TYR A 81 -15.95 2.25 10.52
C TYR A 81 -15.17 3.55 10.36
N SER A 82 -14.81 4.25 11.45
CA SER A 82 -13.87 5.37 11.36
C SER A 82 -12.44 4.92 11.00
N ASP A 83 -12.12 3.64 11.21
CA ASP A 83 -10.82 3.06 10.88
C ASP A 83 -10.67 2.76 9.38
N VAL A 84 -11.74 2.82 8.56
CA VAL A 84 -11.64 2.53 7.12
C VAL A 84 -10.56 3.36 6.43
N LYS A 85 -10.30 4.59 6.89
CA LYS A 85 -9.24 5.46 6.36
C LYS A 85 -7.83 4.85 6.41
N TYR A 86 -7.57 3.87 7.30
CA TYR A 86 -6.26 3.25 7.44
C TYR A 86 -5.92 2.27 6.31
N ARG A 87 -6.87 1.96 5.42
CA ARG A 87 -6.58 1.23 4.19
C ARG A 87 -6.08 2.13 3.05
N THR A 88 -6.01 3.44 3.28
CA THR A 88 -5.75 4.42 2.22
C THR A 88 -4.41 5.13 2.42
N ALA A 89 -3.93 5.81 1.38
CA ALA A 89 -2.77 6.67 1.43
C ALA A 89 -2.95 7.85 2.40
N TYR A 90 -4.19 8.27 2.68
CA TYR A 90 -4.46 9.23 3.76
C TYR A 90 -4.04 8.64 5.12
N GLY A 91 -4.47 7.41 5.43
CA GLY A 91 -4.00 6.72 6.64
C GLY A 91 -2.47 6.68 6.70
N ALA A 92 -1.85 6.23 5.61
CA ALA A 92 -0.39 6.08 5.56
C ALA A 92 0.35 7.42 5.71
N LEU A 93 0.06 8.41 4.87
CA LEU A 93 0.88 9.62 4.73
C LEU A 93 0.44 10.78 5.63
N VAL A 94 -0.83 10.80 6.06
CA VAL A 94 -1.37 11.85 6.94
C VAL A 94 -1.43 11.37 8.38
N GLU A 95 -2.03 10.21 8.64
CA GLU A 95 -2.16 9.67 10.01
C GLU A 95 -0.89 8.96 10.48
N GLY A 96 -0.01 8.53 9.56
CA GLY A 96 1.22 7.81 9.87
C GLY A 96 1.00 6.35 10.24
N GLU A 97 -0.20 5.81 10.01
CA GLU A 97 -0.53 4.41 10.27
C GLU A 97 -1.35 3.84 9.12
N ALA A 98 -1.12 2.59 8.71
CA ALA A 98 -1.92 1.98 7.66
C ALA A 98 -1.93 0.45 7.72
N MET A 99 -2.82 -0.13 6.91
CA MET A 99 -2.79 -1.53 6.47
C MET A 99 -2.10 -1.64 5.11
N CYS A 100 -1.77 -2.86 4.68
CA CYS A 100 -1.08 -3.13 3.41
C CYS A 100 -1.62 -2.36 2.20
N ALA A 101 -2.95 -2.23 2.08
CA ALA A 101 -3.56 -1.43 1.02
C ALA A 101 -3.14 0.04 1.06
N GLY A 102 -3.10 0.65 2.25
CA GLY A 102 -2.71 2.06 2.42
C GLY A 102 -1.20 2.26 2.21
N TYR A 103 -0.37 1.30 2.62
CA TYR A 103 1.05 1.28 2.27
C TYR A 103 1.24 1.24 0.74
N ALA A 104 0.55 0.31 0.08
CA ALA A 104 0.66 0.14 -1.37
C ALA A 104 0.15 1.38 -2.13
N GLU A 105 -0.99 1.94 -1.74
CA GLU A 105 -1.54 3.15 -2.35
C GLU A 105 -0.58 4.35 -2.17
N ALA A 106 -0.04 4.54 -0.97
CA ALA A 106 0.91 5.62 -0.68
C ALA A 106 2.17 5.54 -1.53
N ILE A 107 2.77 4.36 -1.67
CA ILE A 107 3.95 4.14 -2.51
C ILE A 107 3.63 4.49 -3.97
N ARG A 108 2.50 3.99 -4.50
CA ARG A 108 2.11 4.25 -5.90
C ARG A 108 1.88 5.72 -6.17
N ILE A 109 1.21 6.41 -5.25
CA ILE A 109 0.99 7.85 -5.34
C ILE A 109 2.34 8.59 -5.36
N LEU A 110 3.23 8.29 -4.40
CA LEU A 110 4.54 8.94 -4.32
C LEU A 110 5.39 8.68 -5.57
N LEU A 111 5.41 7.45 -6.10
CA LEU A 111 6.10 7.10 -7.35
C LEU A 111 5.51 7.84 -8.56
N SER A 112 4.19 8.03 -8.58
CA SER A 112 3.51 8.74 -9.68
C SER A 112 3.90 10.22 -9.76
N LEU A 113 4.30 10.84 -8.64
CA LEU A 113 4.83 12.22 -8.62
C LEU A 113 6.12 12.34 -9.45
N TYR A 114 6.86 11.25 -9.60
CA TYR A 114 8.09 11.16 -10.38
C TYR A 114 7.89 10.43 -11.71
N ASN A 115 6.65 10.27 -12.18
CA ASN A 115 6.28 9.57 -13.41
C ASN A 115 6.70 8.09 -13.46
N ILE A 116 6.89 7.44 -12.31
CA ILE A 116 7.27 6.03 -12.23
C ILE A 116 6.01 5.16 -12.23
N LYS A 117 5.87 4.30 -13.24
CA LYS A 117 4.71 3.42 -13.39
C LYS A 117 4.75 2.26 -12.41
N SER A 118 3.65 2.11 -11.68
CA SER A 118 3.52 1.10 -10.64
C SER A 118 2.10 0.55 -10.55
N PHE A 119 1.97 -0.69 -10.09
CA PHE A 119 0.73 -1.44 -10.00
C PHE A 119 0.60 -2.03 -8.60
N THR A 120 -0.62 -2.01 -8.06
CA THR A 120 -0.92 -2.81 -6.87
C THR A 120 -1.20 -4.23 -7.32
N ILE A 121 -0.51 -5.19 -6.70
CA ILE A 121 -0.77 -6.62 -6.88
C ILE A 121 -1.01 -7.25 -5.51
N LEU A 122 -1.52 -8.47 -5.52
CA LEU A 122 -1.81 -9.25 -4.33
C LEU A 122 -0.67 -10.24 -4.06
N SER A 123 -0.48 -10.57 -2.80
CA SER A 123 0.51 -11.52 -2.34
C SER A 123 -0.08 -12.46 -1.29
N LYS A 124 0.16 -13.76 -1.46
CA LYS A 124 0.05 -14.73 -0.36
C LYS A 124 1.40 -14.77 0.34
N LEU A 125 1.41 -14.24 1.56
CA LEU A 125 2.61 -14.22 2.39
C LEU A 125 2.94 -15.63 2.89
N PRO A 126 4.22 -15.97 3.11
CA PRO A 126 4.63 -17.30 3.56
C PRO A 126 4.25 -17.60 5.02
N LEU A 127 3.57 -16.69 5.71
CA LEU A 127 3.20 -16.82 7.11
C LEU A 127 1.82 -17.46 7.26
N GLU A 128 1.76 -18.60 7.96
CA GLU A 128 0.50 -19.26 8.35
C GLU A 128 -0.46 -18.35 9.14
N ARG A 129 0.05 -17.24 9.70
CA ARG A 129 -0.72 -16.35 10.58
C ARG A 129 -1.50 -15.25 9.86
N LYS A 130 -1.12 -14.86 8.65
CA LYS A 130 -1.86 -13.83 7.90
C LYS A 130 -2.83 -14.54 6.96
N LYS A 131 -4.08 -14.61 7.43
CA LYS A 131 -5.18 -15.25 6.69
C LYS A 131 -5.69 -14.43 5.51
N LEU A 132 -5.36 -13.14 5.43
CA LEU A 132 -5.83 -12.23 4.38
C LEU A 132 -4.76 -12.05 3.30
N LEU A 133 -5.19 -11.84 2.06
CA LEU A 133 -4.31 -11.40 0.97
C LEU A 133 -3.65 -10.07 1.30
N HIS A 134 -2.36 -9.99 0.99
CA HIS A 134 -1.53 -8.83 1.26
C HIS A 134 -1.36 -7.99 -0.01
N TYR A 135 -1.34 -6.67 0.13
CA TYR A 135 -1.18 -5.74 -0.99
C TYR A 135 0.30 -5.36 -1.10
N VAL A 136 0.85 -5.46 -2.30
CA VAL A 136 2.23 -5.05 -2.60
C VAL A 136 2.28 -4.22 -3.87
N VAL A 137 3.39 -3.52 -4.10
CA VAL A 137 3.58 -2.69 -5.29
C VAL A 137 4.58 -3.33 -6.23
N ALA A 138 4.16 -3.57 -7.46
CA ALA A 138 5.04 -3.95 -8.56
C ALA A 138 5.36 -2.72 -9.41
N ILE A 139 6.64 -2.49 -9.67
CA ILE A 139 7.16 -1.35 -10.41
C ILE A 139 7.87 -1.88 -11.64
N LYS A 140 7.51 -1.38 -12.81
CA LYS A 140 8.17 -1.77 -14.06
C LYS A 140 9.38 -0.86 -14.28
N CYS A 141 10.62 -1.38 -14.14
CA CYS A 141 11.78 -0.56 -14.47
C CYS A 141 11.87 -0.35 -15.97
N ASN A 142 12.14 0.88 -16.40
CA ASN A 142 12.40 1.17 -17.81
C ASN A 142 13.72 0.58 -18.33
N CYS A 143 14.62 0.24 -17.42
CA CYS A 143 16.00 -0.15 -17.69
C CYS A 143 16.14 -1.58 -18.24
N ASP A 144 15.50 -2.57 -17.60
CA ASP A 144 15.85 -3.99 -17.79
C ASP A 144 14.62 -4.89 -18.06
N GLY A 145 13.40 -4.32 -18.11
CA GLY A 145 12.16 -5.09 -18.26
C GLY A 145 11.76 -5.89 -17.01
N GLU A 146 12.57 -5.84 -15.96
CA GLU A 146 12.32 -6.46 -14.66
C GLU A 146 11.30 -5.68 -13.83
N TYR A 147 10.59 -6.41 -12.98
CA TYR A 147 9.67 -5.85 -12.00
C TYR A 147 10.33 -5.79 -10.63
N ILE A 148 10.31 -4.61 -10.01
CA ILE A 148 10.71 -4.42 -8.61
C ILE A 148 9.47 -4.54 -7.75
N ILE A 149 9.53 -5.38 -6.71
CA ILE A 149 8.48 -5.48 -5.70
C ILE A 149 8.86 -4.62 -4.49
N LEU A 150 8.00 -3.68 -4.11
CA LEU A 150 8.08 -2.95 -2.85
C LEU A 150 6.98 -3.41 -1.90
N ASP A 151 7.39 -3.81 -0.70
CA ASP A 151 6.52 -4.18 0.42
C ASP A 151 7.15 -3.76 1.76
N PRO A 152 7.18 -2.43 2.04
CA PRO A 152 7.79 -1.92 3.26
C PRO A 152 7.08 -2.39 4.54
N GLU A 153 5.80 -2.79 4.49
CA GLU A 153 5.13 -3.37 5.66
C GLU A 153 5.74 -4.73 6.03
N SER A 154 5.95 -5.62 5.04
CA SER A 154 6.63 -6.89 5.28
C SER A 154 8.10 -6.71 5.62
N GLU A 155 8.77 -5.70 5.06
CA GLU A 155 10.14 -5.37 5.42
C GLU A 155 10.26 -4.96 6.89
N GLN A 156 9.39 -4.07 7.38
CA GLN A 156 9.30 -3.72 8.82
C GLN A 156 9.05 -4.97 9.68
N TYR A 157 8.18 -5.87 9.23
CA TYR A 157 7.92 -7.13 9.93
C TYR A 157 9.19 -7.99 9.99
N CYS A 158 9.91 -8.14 8.88
CA CYS A 158 11.12 -8.94 8.82
C CYS A 158 12.23 -8.35 9.70
N GLU A 159 12.46 -7.05 9.64
CA GLU A 159 13.41 -6.32 10.50
C GLU A 159 13.12 -6.56 11.99
N LYS A 160 11.85 -6.41 12.39
CA LYS A 160 11.42 -6.61 13.79
C LYS A 160 11.64 -8.05 14.27
N ASN A 161 11.49 -9.03 13.38
CA ASN A 161 11.57 -10.45 13.72
C ASN A 161 12.92 -11.09 13.35
N LYS A 162 13.90 -10.30 12.87
CA LYS A 162 15.21 -10.78 12.41
C LYS A 162 15.11 -11.85 11.31
N ILE A 163 14.17 -11.65 10.38
CA ILE A 163 13.98 -12.49 9.20
C ILE A 163 14.68 -11.82 8.03
N ASP A 164 15.34 -12.60 7.16
CA ASP A 164 15.88 -12.09 5.90
C ASP A 164 14.73 -11.73 4.95
N TYR A 165 14.65 -10.45 4.57
CA TYR A 165 13.53 -9.96 3.76
C TYR A 165 13.58 -10.46 2.31
N GLU A 166 14.77 -10.67 1.74
CA GLU A 166 14.89 -11.15 0.36
C GLU A 166 14.46 -12.62 0.27
N GLU A 167 14.89 -13.47 1.21
CA GLU A 167 14.39 -14.85 1.31
C GLU A 167 12.89 -14.91 1.61
N TYR A 168 12.37 -13.97 2.40
CA TYR A 168 10.93 -13.87 2.68
C TYR A 168 10.14 -13.53 1.42
N LYS A 169 10.65 -12.59 0.63
CA LYS A 169 10.04 -12.13 -0.63
C LYS A 169 9.98 -13.26 -1.67
N GLU A 170 11.03 -14.07 -1.79
CA GLU A 170 11.05 -15.23 -2.69
C GLU A 170 10.01 -16.30 -2.36
N LYS A 171 9.60 -16.40 -1.10
CA LYS A 171 8.57 -17.35 -0.64
C LYS A 171 7.14 -16.83 -0.81
N CYS A 172 6.97 -15.56 -1.20
CA CYS A 172 5.66 -14.98 -1.48
C CYS A 172 5.11 -15.47 -2.82
N ILE A 173 3.78 -15.66 -2.90
CA ILE A 173 3.10 -15.94 -4.17
C ILE A 173 2.38 -14.68 -4.63
N TYR A 174 2.78 -14.13 -5.78
CA TYR A 174 2.23 -12.90 -6.34
C TYR A 174 1.15 -13.17 -7.38
N MET A 175 0.11 -12.34 -7.39
CA MET A 175 -1.01 -12.47 -8.32
C MET A 175 -1.64 -11.11 -8.64
N LEU A 176 -2.17 -11.00 -9.85
CA LEU A 176 -2.98 -9.85 -10.23
C LEU A 176 -4.33 -9.92 -9.51
N SER A 177 -4.87 -8.75 -9.15
CA SER A 177 -6.24 -8.67 -8.69
C SER A 177 -7.21 -8.86 -9.86
N ASP A 178 -8.34 -9.48 -9.57
CA ASP A 178 -9.41 -9.67 -10.53
C ASP A 178 -10.75 -9.13 -9.98
N LYS A 179 -11.82 -9.33 -10.75
CA LYS A 179 -13.15 -8.90 -10.33
C LYS A 179 -13.67 -9.67 -9.12
N ILE A 180 -13.23 -10.92 -8.89
CA ILE A 180 -13.61 -11.68 -7.71
C ILE A 180 -13.07 -10.96 -6.48
N PHE A 181 -11.79 -10.60 -6.50
CA PHE A 181 -11.18 -9.83 -5.42
C PHE A 181 -11.87 -8.48 -5.22
N THR A 182 -12.03 -7.68 -6.27
CA THR A 182 -12.55 -6.31 -6.14
C THR A 182 -14.03 -6.26 -5.79
N ASN A 183 -14.81 -7.28 -6.18
CA ASN A 183 -16.23 -7.40 -5.85
C ASN A 183 -16.48 -8.08 -4.50
N ASN A 184 -15.58 -8.98 -4.08
CA ASN A 184 -15.63 -9.70 -2.79
C ASN A 184 -14.64 -9.16 -1.75
N VAL A 185 -14.14 -7.93 -1.89
CA VAL A 185 -13.46 -7.24 -0.78
C VAL A 185 -14.44 -7.29 0.39
N LEU A 186 -14.14 -8.11 1.42
CA LEU A 186 -15.13 -8.53 2.41
C LEU A 186 -15.77 -7.32 3.08
N GLY A 187 -17.10 -7.29 2.98
CA GLY A 187 -17.97 -6.39 3.72
C GLY A 187 -17.91 -4.93 3.25
N LYS A 188 -18.80 -4.12 3.80
CA LYS A 188 -18.78 -2.67 3.66
C LYS A 188 -17.57 -2.03 4.39
N ASP A 189 -16.60 -2.85 4.80
CA ASP A 189 -15.67 -2.64 5.92
C ASP A 189 -14.22 -2.67 5.44
N GLY A 190 -13.96 -3.44 4.38
CA GLY A 190 -12.78 -3.24 3.57
C GLY A 190 -11.54 -4.10 3.89
N ALA A 191 -11.72 -5.19 4.60
CA ALA A 191 -10.63 -6.03 5.12
C ALA A 191 -9.75 -6.72 4.06
N GLY A 192 -10.23 -6.88 2.83
CA GLY A 192 -9.60 -7.75 1.82
C GLY A 192 -10.32 -9.10 1.69
N MET A 193 -9.63 -10.12 1.18
CA MET A 193 -10.14 -11.47 0.96
C MET A 193 -9.21 -12.49 1.64
N LEU A 194 -9.76 -13.61 2.13
CA LEU A 194 -8.93 -14.67 2.72
C LEU A 194 -8.03 -15.30 1.66
N ALA A 195 -6.76 -15.51 1.98
CA ALA A 195 -5.75 -16.04 1.06
C ALA A 195 -6.01 -17.50 0.63
N GLU A 196 -6.77 -18.26 1.43
CA GLU A 196 -7.18 -19.63 1.10
C GLU A 196 -8.41 -19.67 0.16
N GLU A 197 -9.20 -18.60 0.14
CA GLU A 197 -10.45 -18.51 -0.65
C GLU A 197 -10.23 -17.92 -2.05
N TYR A 198 -9.01 -17.44 -2.33
CA TYR A 198 -8.60 -16.79 -3.59
C TYR A 198 -7.56 -17.62 -4.32
#